data_AF-A0A934A4I0-F1
#
_entry.id   AF-A0A934A4I0-F1
#
_cell.length_a   1.000
_cell.length_b   1.000
_cell.length_c   1.000
_cell.angle_alpha   90.00
_cell.angle_beta   90.00
_cell.angle_gamma   90.00
#
_symmetry.space_group_name_H-M   'P 1'
#
loop_
_entity.id
_entity.type
_entity.pdbx_description
1 polymer ?
#
loop_
_entity_poly.entity_id
_entity_poly.type
_entity_poly.pdbx_seq_one_letter_code
_entity_poly.pdbx_strand_id
1 'polypeptide(L)'
;MTEFFELFKTPWRFYRQGECYDIVIVDQAVEELPEGKIIFLYGAETLSFDSRNNLNPVRKNGLHLLKKRNGRRFPVFQGTCLFGDPLPNPLGSAFLESEDDHLPASFCLQINGKTVIRIGYDLFSEVHFLLSKGQPPEYAHISTLDIHISIIRKLILRSGGFLIEIPPVPFGHSFITCLTHDVDFIELKPHKLDRSVLGFIARGLNPIKARGFDSKIAWKNVLRNWLAILTLPGVYLGRKKDPWFDIDRYLILESDTHSTFYFIPLKNVSGSSGRLPEPKYRAARYDISNYAELMQCLCREGFEVGVHGIDAWHDSEKGENERKAIFQAVEQNHIGIRMHWLHFADESPDALKQAQYLYDSTRGYNDAIGFCCGTAQVFQFSNALPELPLVIMDTALFYPDRMGLPWNSALRKCKEIISNMRRYGGALTINWHTRSLMPERNWGDFYMALLGAIKCEKTIFMTACQAVSWFAKRRQALFEDIQFSDNHVKIWLRSKSHFDDPSIFIRIYLPIINPSSPDGILHTEHAVMDIPITDNKPICVPLSEILPATNNN
;
A
#
# COMPACT_ATOMS: atom_id res chain seq x y z
N MET A 1 -10.33 -14.49 1.10
CA MET A 1 -11.61 -13.82 0.83
C MET A 1 -11.92 -12.67 1.79
N THR A 2 -12.10 -12.90 3.10
CA THR A 2 -12.50 -11.86 4.08
C THR A 2 -11.67 -10.58 3.99
N GLU A 3 -10.36 -10.71 3.88
CA GLU A 3 -9.45 -9.56 3.81
C GLU A 3 -9.69 -8.67 2.58
N PHE A 4 -10.11 -9.24 1.44
CA PHE A 4 -10.47 -8.45 0.26
C PHE A 4 -11.61 -7.46 0.58
N PHE A 5 -12.61 -7.93 1.33
CA PHE A 5 -13.75 -7.10 1.71
C PHE A 5 -13.42 -6.12 2.84
N GLU A 6 -12.38 -6.36 3.64
CA GLU A 6 -11.85 -5.33 4.56
C GLU A 6 -11.11 -4.21 3.81
N LEU A 7 -10.43 -4.54 2.71
CA LEU A 7 -9.80 -3.56 1.83
C LEU A 7 -10.85 -2.76 1.03
N PHE A 8 -11.81 -3.45 0.39
CA PHE A 8 -12.90 -2.79 -0.33
C PHE A 8 -13.84 -2.01 0.61
N LYS A 9 -14.10 -2.58 1.79
CA LYS A 9 -14.94 -2.03 2.87
C LYS A 9 -16.31 -1.56 2.40
N THR A 10 -16.97 -2.47 1.68
CA THR A 10 -18.39 -2.41 1.32
C THR A 10 -19.20 -3.35 2.24
N PRO A 11 -20.51 -3.15 2.42
CA PRO A 11 -21.37 -4.16 3.04
C PRO A 11 -21.30 -5.48 2.27
N TRP A 12 -21.14 -6.60 2.98
CA TRP A 12 -21.07 -7.93 2.37
C TRP A 12 -21.45 -9.01 3.39
N ARG A 13 -21.84 -10.18 2.90
CA ARG A 13 -22.08 -11.40 3.68
C ARG A 13 -21.95 -12.62 2.79
N PHE A 14 -21.73 -13.78 3.39
CA PHE A 14 -21.76 -15.04 2.65
C PHE A 14 -23.16 -15.31 2.09
N TYR A 15 -23.21 -15.79 0.85
CA TYR A 15 -24.45 -16.16 0.18
C TYR A 15 -25.15 -17.30 0.91
N ARG A 16 -26.48 -17.22 1.04
CA ARG A 16 -27.36 -18.24 1.61
C ARG A 16 -28.52 -18.49 0.66
N GLN A 17 -28.79 -19.75 0.39
CA GLN A 17 -29.88 -20.15 -0.50
C GLN A 17 -31.23 -19.72 0.08
N GLY A 18 -32.10 -19.16 -0.76
CA GLY A 18 -33.44 -18.68 -0.38
C GLY A 18 -33.49 -17.23 0.10
N GLU A 19 -32.34 -16.54 0.22
CA GLU A 19 -32.29 -15.11 0.47
C GLU A 19 -32.10 -14.31 -0.83
N CYS A 20 -32.58 -13.07 -0.86
CA CYS A 20 -32.41 -12.17 -2.00
C CYS A 20 -31.18 -11.28 -1.83
N TYR A 21 -30.43 -11.08 -2.92
CA TYR A 21 -29.24 -10.24 -2.97
C TYR A 21 -29.29 -9.33 -4.20
N ASP A 22 -28.86 -8.08 -4.08
CA ASP A 22 -28.71 -7.22 -5.27
C ASP A 22 -27.51 -7.65 -6.10
N ILE A 23 -26.41 -8.01 -5.44
CA ILE A 23 -25.13 -8.36 -6.06
C ILE A 23 -24.61 -9.66 -5.44
N VAL A 24 -24.23 -10.61 -6.27
CA VAL A 24 -23.60 -11.87 -5.85
C VAL A 24 -22.26 -12.03 -6.55
N ILE A 25 -21.20 -12.29 -5.79
CA ILE A 25 -19.88 -12.67 -6.32
C ILE A 25 -19.72 -14.18 -6.16
N VAL A 26 -19.46 -14.85 -7.28
CA VAL A 26 -19.26 -16.30 -7.37
C VAL A 26 -17.83 -16.55 -7.82
N ASP A 27 -17.08 -17.31 -7.03
CA ASP A 27 -15.67 -17.68 -7.26
C ASP A 27 -15.47 -19.18 -7.51
N GLN A 28 -16.53 -19.97 -7.38
CA GLN A 28 -16.54 -21.41 -7.60
C GLN A 28 -17.43 -21.79 -8.79
N ALA A 29 -17.17 -22.96 -9.38
CA ALA A 29 -18.05 -23.49 -10.42
C ALA A 29 -19.44 -23.77 -9.85
N VAL A 30 -20.47 -23.18 -10.46
CA VAL A 30 -21.88 -23.39 -10.10
C VAL A 30 -22.63 -23.96 -11.29
N GLU A 31 -23.51 -24.92 -11.04
CA GLU A 31 -24.37 -25.50 -12.09
C GLU A 31 -25.53 -24.57 -12.46
N GLU A 32 -26.05 -23.85 -11.47
CA GLU A 32 -27.13 -22.87 -11.59
C GLU A 32 -26.67 -21.52 -11.04
N LEU A 33 -27.13 -20.44 -11.68
CA LEU A 33 -26.81 -19.08 -11.23
C LEU A 33 -27.57 -18.77 -9.93
N PRO A 34 -26.92 -18.15 -8.94
CA PRO A 34 -27.57 -17.76 -7.70
C PRO A 34 -28.68 -16.73 -7.92
N GLU A 35 -29.52 -16.54 -6.90
CA GLU A 35 -30.51 -15.48 -6.90
C GLU A 35 -29.86 -14.12 -6.63
N GLY A 36 -29.95 -13.23 -7.61
CA GLY A 36 -29.57 -11.83 -7.48
C GLY A 36 -29.68 -11.04 -8.79
N LYS A 37 -29.72 -9.71 -8.69
CA LYS A 37 -29.88 -8.82 -9.85
C LYS A 37 -28.60 -8.75 -10.70
N ILE A 38 -27.45 -8.68 -10.05
CA ILE A 38 -26.12 -8.63 -10.68
C ILE A 38 -25.27 -9.78 -10.15
N ILE A 39 -24.74 -10.61 -11.04
CA ILE A 39 -23.94 -11.79 -10.70
C ILE A 39 -22.54 -11.63 -11.31
N PHE A 40 -21.51 -11.57 -10.47
CA PHE A 40 -20.12 -11.65 -10.90
C PHE A 40 -19.69 -13.10 -10.87
N LEU A 41 -19.40 -13.69 -12.04
CA LEU A 41 -18.93 -15.06 -12.18
C LEU A 41 -17.43 -15.05 -12.50
N TYR A 42 -16.62 -15.12 -11.44
CA TYR A 42 -15.17 -15.26 -11.54
C TYR A 42 -14.78 -16.73 -11.80
N GLY A 43 -13.65 -16.92 -12.47
CA GLY A 43 -13.09 -18.24 -12.73
C GLY A 43 -12.05 -18.21 -13.85
N ALA A 44 -10.86 -18.72 -13.57
CA ALA A 44 -9.80 -18.92 -14.56
C ALA A 44 -9.99 -20.21 -15.39
N GLU A 45 -10.86 -21.11 -14.93
CA GLU A 45 -11.22 -22.35 -15.61
C GLU A 45 -12.44 -22.16 -16.52
N THR A 46 -12.60 -23.08 -17.48
CA THR A 46 -13.81 -23.19 -18.29
C THR A 46 -14.99 -23.63 -17.42
N LEU A 47 -16.07 -22.86 -17.45
CA LEU A 47 -17.30 -23.15 -16.71
C LEU A 47 -18.38 -23.73 -17.62
N SER A 48 -19.30 -24.53 -17.07
CA SER A 48 -20.49 -25.01 -17.79
C SER A 48 -21.33 -23.85 -18.35
N PHE A 49 -21.33 -22.72 -17.64
CA PHE A 49 -21.91 -21.44 -18.08
C PHE A 49 -21.37 -20.99 -19.44
N ASP A 50 -20.07 -21.13 -19.68
CA ASP A 50 -19.39 -20.61 -20.88
C ASP A 50 -19.88 -21.36 -22.13
N SER A 51 -20.01 -22.70 -22.05
CA SER A 51 -20.53 -23.53 -23.13
C SER A 51 -22.02 -23.27 -23.42
N ARG A 52 -22.85 -23.10 -22.38
CA ARG A 52 -24.29 -22.81 -22.53
C ARG A 52 -24.55 -21.46 -23.20
N ASN A 53 -23.62 -20.52 -23.09
CA ASN A 53 -23.73 -19.16 -23.64
C ASN A 53 -22.79 -18.91 -24.83
N ASN A 54 -22.18 -19.96 -25.41
CA ASN A 54 -21.32 -19.88 -26.59
C ASN A 54 -20.14 -18.88 -26.46
N LEU A 55 -19.49 -18.83 -25.30
CA LEU A 55 -18.39 -17.89 -25.03
C LEU A 55 -17.00 -18.37 -25.50
N ASN A 56 -16.90 -19.57 -26.09
CA ASN A 56 -15.66 -20.12 -26.65
C ASN A 56 -14.42 -19.91 -25.76
N PRO A 57 -14.40 -20.46 -24.52
CA PRO A 57 -13.37 -20.20 -23.54
C PRO A 57 -12.01 -20.83 -23.93
N VAL A 58 -10.93 -20.07 -23.75
CA VAL A 58 -9.55 -20.44 -24.00
C VAL A 58 -8.75 -20.19 -22.72
N ARG A 59 -8.30 -21.26 -22.07
CA ARG A 59 -7.50 -21.18 -20.86
C ARG A 59 -6.06 -20.75 -21.17
N LYS A 60 -5.54 -19.88 -20.32
CA LYS A 60 -4.18 -19.37 -20.32
C LYS A 60 -3.58 -19.49 -18.92
N ASN A 61 -2.43 -20.11 -18.81
CA ASN A 61 -1.80 -20.40 -17.50
C ASN A 61 -0.75 -19.35 -17.14
N GLY A 62 -0.66 -19.01 -15.85
CA GLY A 62 0.32 -18.07 -15.34
C GLY A 62 -0.02 -16.61 -15.68
N LEU A 63 1.02 -15.77 -15.64
CA LEU A 63 0.90 -14.32 -15.77
C LEU A 63 0.34 -13.91 -17.14
N HIS A 64 -0.74 -13.12 -17.11
CA HIS A 64 -1.33 -12.49 -18.30
C HIS A 64 -1.63 -11.02 -18.02
N LEU A 65 -1.43 -10.16 -19.03
CA LEU A 65 -1.75 -8.75 -18.95
C LEU A 65 -3.15 -8.49 -19.49
N LEU A 66 -3.99 -7.90 -18.64
CA LEU A 66 -5.32 -7.46 -19.00
C LEU A 66 -5.39 -5.95 -19.09
N LYS A 67 -6.21 -5.44 -19.99
CA LYS A 67 -6.52 -4.02 -20.10
C LYS A 67 -8.01 -3.79 -20.20
N LYS A 68 -8.44 -2.58 -19.87
CA LYS A 68 -9.77 -2.07 -20.23
C LYS A 68 -9.64 -1.45 -21.62
N ARG A 69 -10.70 -1.49 -22.43
CA ARG A 69 -10.77 -0.96 -23.82
C ARG A 69 -10.31 0.50 -24.01
N ASN A 70 -10.04 1.26 -22.94
CA ASN A 70 -9.37 2.58 -22.91
C ASN A 70 -8.67 2.85 -21.55
N GLY A 71 -8.20 1.81 -20.86
CA GLY A 71 -7.65 1.91 -19.52
C GLY A 71 -6.21 1.44 -19.40
N ARG A 72 -5.61 1.65 -18.22
CA ARG A 72 -4.30 1.10 -17.91
C ARG A 72 -4.36 -0.42 -17.85
N ARG A 73 -3.31 -1.07 -18.35
CA ARG A 73 -3.07 -2.50 -18.18
C ARG A 73 -2.78 -2.85 -16.73
N PHE A 74 -3.05 -4.09 -16.35
CA PHE A 74 -2.72 -4.67 -15.05
C PHE A 74 -2.45 -6.18 -15.19
N PRO A 75 -1.57 -6.75 -14.35
CA PRO A 75 -1.28 -8.18 -14.37
C PRO A 75 -2.34 -9.00 -13.64
N VAL A 76 -2.53 -10.23 -14.11
CA VAL A 76 -3.22 -11.34 -13.41
C VAL A 76 -2.24 -12.50 -13.37
N PHE A 77 -1.92 -13.02 -12.18
CA PHE A 77 -0.76 -13.89 -11.94
C PHE A 77 -1.06 -15.39 -11.96
N GLN A 78 -2.27 -15.80 -11.57
CA GLN A 78 -2.67 -17.19 -11.31
C GLN A 78 -3.30 -17.87 -12.53
N GLY A 79 -3.43 -17.16 -13.66
CA GLY A 79 -4.03 -17.67 -14.89
C GLY A 79 -5.30 -16.91 -15.28
N THR A 80 -5.70 -17.09 -16.53
CA THR A 80 -6.84 -16.39 -17.12
C THR A 80 -7.58 -17.31 -18.11
N CYS A 81 -8.90 -17.18 -18.18
CA CYS A 81 -9.76 -17.68 -19.24
C CYS A 81 -10.09 -16.52 -20.17
N LEU A 82 -9.65 -16.60 -21.42
CA LEU A 82 -10.04 -15.67 -22.47
C LEU A 82 -11.24 -16.26 -23.21
N PHE A 83 -11.98 -15.41 -23.89
CA PHE A 83 -13.20 -15.79 -24.57
C PHE A 83 -13.13 -15.37 -26.02
N GLY A 84 -13.55 -16.24 -26.94
CA GLY A 84 -13.69 -15.87 -28.35
C GLY A 84 -14.83 -14.88 -28.57
N ASP A 85 -14.89 -14.27 -29.76
CA ASP A 85 -16.05 -13.48 -30.14
C ASP A 85 -17.30 -14.37 -30.13
N PRO A 86 -18.37 -13.99 -29.40
CA PRO A 86 -19.63 -14.71 -29.48
C PRO A 86 -20.18 -14.59 -30.91
N LEU A 87 -20.81 -15.67 -31.40
CA LEU A 87 -21.58 -15.67 -32.66
C LEU A 87 -22.54 -14.46 -32.70
N PRO A 88 -22.93 -13.96 -33.89
CA PRO A 88 -23.57 -12.64 -34.05
C PRO A 88 -24.94 -12.57 -33.38
N ASN A 89 -24.92 -12.28 -32.08
CA ASN A 89 -26.07 -12.01 -31.24
C ASN A 89 -25.59 -11.01 -30.18
N PRO A 90 -26.15 -9.79 -30.11
CA PRO A 90 -25.57 -8.68 -29.36
C PRO A 90 -25.95 -8.78 -27.87
N LEU A 91 -25.66 -9.91 -27.22
CA LEU A 91 -26.07 -10.14 -25.84
C LEU A 91 -25.05 -9.65 -24.80
N GLY A 92 -23.87 -9.14 -25.22
CA GLY A 92 -22.91 -8.62 -24.27
C GLY A 92 -21.77 -7.76 -24.80
N SER A 93 -21.25 -6.89 -23.94
CA SER A 93 -20.07 -6.07 -24.19
C SER A 93 -18.88 -6.55 -23.35
N ALA A 94 -17.71 -6.73 -23.96
CA ALA A 94 -16.47 -7.02 -23.23
C ALA A 94 -15.98 -5.79 -22.46
N PHE A 95 -15.59 -5.97 -21.19
CA PHE A 95 -15.04 -4.91 -20.34
C PHE A 95 -13.52 -4.97 -20.19
N LEU A 96 -12.99 -6.19 -20.09
CA LEU A 96 -11.58 -6.54 -20.04
C LEU A 96 -11.20 -7.30 -21.30
N GLU A 97 -9.98 -7.07 -21.77
CA GLU A 97 -9.39 -7.76 -22.91
C GLU A 97 -7.92 -8.09 -22.63
N SER A 98 -7.44 -9.19 -23.20
CA SER A 98 -6.02 -9.56 -23.19
C SER A 98 -5.22 -8.51 -23.95
N GLU A 99 -4.10 -8.08 -23.39
CA GLU A 99 -3.18 -7.17 -24.08
C GLU A 99 -2.55 -7.86 -25.29
N ASP A 100 -2.16 -9.13 -25.15
CA ASP A 100 -1.39 -9.87 -26.16
C ASP A 100 -2.29 -10.57 -27.18
N ASP A 101 -3.35 -11.25 -26.73
CA ASP A 101 -4.23 -12.02 -27.63
C ASP A 101 -5.33 -11.15 -28.25
N HIS A 102 -5.59 -9.96 -27.69
CA HIS A 102 -6.73 -9.10 -28.01
C HIS A 102 -8.11 -9.76 -27.89
N LEU A 103 -8.18 -10.89 -27.17
CA LEU A 103 -9.42 -11.59 -26.85
C LEU A 103 -10.05 -11.02 -25.57
N PRO A 104 -11.38 -10.93 -25.48
CA PRO A 104 -12.09 -10.64 -24.25
C PRO A 104 -11.67 -11.52 -23.07
N ALA A 105 -11.46 -10.91 -21.91
CA ALA A 105 -11.25 -11.58 -20.62
C ALA A 105 -12.46 -11.43 -19.69
N SER A 106 -13.53 -10.79 -20.18
CA SER A 106 -14.80 -10.69 -19.45
C SER A 106 -15.96 -10.43 -20.41
N PHE A 107 -17.15 -10.91 -20.07
CA PHE A 107 -18.40 -10.64 -20.78
C PHE A 107 -19.51 -10.24 -19.81
N CYS A 108 -20.31 -9.24 -20.18
CA CYS A 108 -21.53 -8.86 -19.48
C CYS A 108 -22.73 -9.34 -20.31
N LEU A 109 -23.60 -10.18 -19.73
CA LEU A 109 -24.73 -10.82 -20.41
C LEU A 109 -26.03 -10.51 -19.67
N GLN A 110 -27.14 -10.35 -20.40
CA GLN A 110 -28.49 -10.28 -19.82
C GLN A 110 -29.16 -11.65 -19.92
N ILE A 111 -29.47 -12.28 -18.78
CA ILE A 111 -30.03 -13.63 -18.71
C ILE A 111 -31.20 -13.62 -17.74
N ASN A 112 -32.41 -13.92 -18.22
CA ASN A 112 -33.63 -14.01 -17.39
C ASN A 112 -33.86 -12.78 -16.48
N GLY A 113 -33.59 -11.57 -17.00
CA GLY A 113 -33.71 -10.32 -16.23
C GLY A 113 -32.58 -10.05 -15.23
N LYS A 114 -31.55 -10.92 -15.18
CA LYS A 114 -30.33 -10.76 -14.36
C LYS A 114 -29.17 -10.29 -15.24
N THR A 115 -28.32 -9.44 -14.69
CA THR A 115 -27.04 -9.06 -15.31
C THR A 115 -25.94 -10.00 -14.83
N VAL A 116 -25.36 -10.80 -15.73
CA VAL A 116 -24.29 -11.75 -15.41
C VAL A 116 -22.98 -11.27 -16.02
N ILE A 117 -21.97 -11.08 -15.19
CA ILE A 117 -20.64 -10.61 -15.58
C ILE A 117 -19.65 -11.73 -15.38
N ARG A 118 -19.34 -12.45 -16.46
CA ARG A 118 -18.30 -13.48 -16.49
C ARG A 118 -16.93 -12.82 -16.54
N ILE A 119 -16.05 -13.13 -15.60
CA ILE A 119 -14.68 -12.57 -15.52
C ILE A 119 -13.69 -13.72 -15.47
N GLY A 120 -12.83 -13.79 -16.48
CA GLY A 120 -11.95 -14.92 -16.75
C GLY A 120 -10.74 -15.06 -15.85
N TYR A 121 -10.80 -14.75 -14.56
CA TYR A 121 -9.72 -15.08 -13.62
C TYR A 121 -10.32 -15.34 -12.24
N ASP A 122 -9.54 -15.90 -11.32
CA ASP A 122 -9.96 -16.10 -9.94
C ASP A 122 -9.54 -14.90 -9.08
N LEU A 123 -10.51 -14.08 -8.69
CA LEU A 123 -10.27 -12.89 -7.88
C LEU A 123 -9.59 -13.19 -6.55
N PHE A 124 -10.03 -14.24 -5.83
CA PHE A 124 -9.55 -14.48 -4.48
C PHE A 124 -8.21 -15.20 -4.46
N SER A 125 -7.92 -16.02 -5.48
CA SER A 125 -6.58 -16.54 -5.74
C SER A 125 -5.59 -15.41 -6.06
N GLU A 126 -5.97 -14.43 -6.90
CA GLU A 126 -5.16 -13.24 -7.15
C GLU A 126 -4.88 -12.43 -5.87
N VAL A 127 -5.92 -12.15 -5.07
CA VAL A 127 -5.76 -11.41 -3.82
C VAL A 127 -4.86 -12.18 -2.84
N HIS A 128 -5.02 -13.50 -2.75
CA HIS A 128 -4.16 -14.34 -1.92
C HIS A 128 -2.69 -14.26 -2.36
N PHE A 129 -2.43 -14.35 -3.67
CA PHE A 129 -1.08 -14.22 -4.23
C PHE A 129 -0.46 -12.85 -3.91
N LEU A 130 -1.22 -11.76 -4.15
CA LEU A 130 -0.76 -10.39 -3.91
C LEU A 130 -0.41 -10.13 -2.44
N LEU A 131 -1.25 -10.58 -1.51
CA LEU A 131 -1.03 -10.31 -0.09
C LEU A 131 0.02 -11.24 0.55
N SER A 132 0.12 -12.50 0.12
CA SER A 132 1.06 -13.47 0.71
C SER A 132 2.44 -13.44 0.05
N LYS A 133 2.50 -13.57 -1.29
CA LYS A 133 3.76 -13.61 -2.04
C LYS A 133 4.19 -12.22 -2.48
N GLY A 134 3.25 -11.40 -2.93
CA GLY A 134 3.54 -10.10 -3.53
C GLY A 134 3.78 -10.20 -5.02
N GLN A 135 3.58 -9.09 -5.73
CA GLN A 135 3.81 -9.04 -7.16
C GLN A 135 5.30 -8.85 -7.49
N PRO A 136 5.79 -9.32 -8.65
CA PRO A 136 7.17 -9.10 -9.09
C PRO A 136 7.52 -7.61 -9.22
N PRO A 137 8.80 -7.23 -9.03
CA PRO A 137 9.27 -5.84 -9.14
C PRO A 137 8.93 -5.15 -10.48
N GLU A 138 8.87 -5.90 -11.59
CA GLU A 138 8.49 -5.35 -12.91
C GLU A 138 7.11 -4.65 -12.89
N TYR A 139 6.21 -5.14 -12.03
CA TYR A 139 4.85 -4.63 -11.89
C TYR A 139 4.69 -3.65 -10.72
N ALA A 140 5.74 -3.36 -9.94
CA ALA A 140 5.67 -2.56 -8.71
C ALA A 140 4.89 -1.23 -8.86
N HIS A 141 4.98 -0.57 -10.02
CA HIS A 141 4.28 0.68 -10.31
C HIS A 141 2.75 0.57 -10.44
N ILE A 142 2.19 -0.65 -10.43
CA ILE A 142 0.77 -0.96 -10.62
C ILE A 142 0.20 -1.41 -9.27
N SER A 143 -0.79 -0.69 -8.73
CA SER A 143 -1.56 -1.10 -7.54
C SER A 143 -2.63 -2.13 -7.92
N THR A 144 -2.20 -3.34 -8.27
CA THR A 144 -3.02 -4.40 -8.88
C THR A 144 -4.27 -4.76 -8.06
N LEU A 145 -4.13 -4.88 -6.73
CA LEU A 145 -5.25 -5.17 -5.83
C LEU A 145 -6.28 -4.03 -5.86
N ASP A 146 -5.83 -2.78 -5.75
CA ASP A 146 -6.72 -1.62 -5.82
C ASP A 146 -7.40 -1.50 -7.20
N ILE A 147 -6.75 -1.99 -8.27
CA ILE A 147 -7.35 -2.09 -9.60
C ILE A 147 -8.47 -3.13 -9.63
N HIS A 148 -8.33 -4.30 -8.99
CA HIS A 148 -9.41 -5.28 -8.87
C HIS A 148 -10.62 -4.70 -8.14
N ILE A 149 -10.42 -4.01 -7.01
CA ILE A 149 -11.48 -3.29 -6.30
C ILE A 149 -12.14 -2.25 -7.23
N SER A 150 -11.33 -1.48 -7.97
CA SER A 150 -11.83 -0.50 -8.93
C SER A 150 -12.61 -1.11 -10.09
N ILE A 151 -12.25 -2.32 -10.53
CA ILE A 151 -12.99 -3.07 -11.56
C ILE A 151 -14.39 -3.42 -11.05
N ILE A 152 -14.49 -4.04 -9.88
CA ILE A 152 -15.77 -4.44 -9.29
C ILE A 152 -16.64 -3.21 -9.07
N ARG A 153 -16.11 -2.16 -8.42
CA ARG A 153 -16.81 -0.88 -8.23
C ARG A 153 -17.40 -0.36 -9.54
N LYS A 154 -16.59 -0.29 -10.60
CA LYS A 154 -17.05 0.23 -11.90
C LYS A 154 -18.10 -0.65 -12.56
N LEU A 155 -17.97 -1.97 -12.44
CA LEU A 155 -18.92 -2.91 -13.01
C LEU A 155 -20.26 -2.89 -12.26
N ILE A 156 -20.25 -2.78 -10.93
CA ILE A 156 -21.47 -2.57 -10.13
C ILE A 156 -22.22 -1.34 -10.64
N LEU A 157 -21.54 -0.20 -10.73
CA LEU A 157 -22.16 1.07 -11.16
C LEU A 157 -22.63 1.02 -12.62
N ARG A 158 -21.89 0.37 -13.52
CA ARG A 158 -22.28 0.18 -14.92
C ARG A 158 -23.52 -0.69 -15.10
N SER A 159 -23.71 -1.65 -14.20
CA SER A 159 -24.88 -2.52 -14.19
C SER A 159 -26.08 -1.90 -13.45
N GLY A 160 -26.03 -0.61 -13.11
CA GLY A 160 -27.10 0.06 -12.35
C GLY A 160 -27.17 -0.36 -10.89
N GLY A 161 -26.11 -0.99 -10.38
CA GLY A 161 -25.99 -1.39 -8.99
C GLY A 161 -25.67 -0.21 -8.09
N PHE A 162 -26.26 -0.23 -6.90
CA PHE A 162 -25.97 0.69 -5.83
C PHE A 162 -24.69 0.26 -5.08
N LEU A 163 -23.88 1.21 -4.61
CA LEU A 163 -22.68 0.91 -3.81
C LEU A 163 -22.49 1.89 -2.65
N ILE A 164 -22.20 1.34 -1.47
CA ILE A 164 -21.69 2.06 -0.30
C ILE A 164 -20.34 1.49 0.08
N GLU A 165 -19.39 2.34 0.44
CA GLU A 165 -18.13 1.91 1.04
C GLU A 165 -17.64 2.89 2.12
N ILE A 166 -16.67 2.46 2.92
CA ILE A 166 -15.84 3.35 3.74
C ILE A 166 -14.46 3.44 3.05
N PRO A 167 -14.12 4.55 2.38
CA PRO A 167 -12.85 4.65 1.65
C PRO A 167 -11.61 4.46 2.54
N PRO A 168 -10.47 4.02 1.98
CA PRO A 168 -9.22 3.82 2.73
C PRO A 168 -8.42 5.13 2.90
N VAL A 169 -9.13 6.23 3.17
CA VAL A 169 -8.55 7.56 3.41
C VAL A 169 -9.36 8.27 4.50
N PRO A 170 -8.73 9.14 5.31
CA PRO A 170 -9.47 9.99 6.23
C PRO A 170 -10.27 11.07 5.49
N PHE A 171 -11.37 11.52 6.09
CA PHE A 171 -12.26 12.51 5.49
C PHE A 171 -11.51 13.79 5.11
N GLY A 172 -11.76 14.32 3.91
CA GLY A 172 -11.09 15.52 3.39
C GLY A 172 -9.70 15.27 2.77
N HIS A 173 -9.12 14.08 2.91
CA HIS A 173 -7.81 13.73 2.37
C HIS A 173 -7.87 12.72 1.23
N SER A 174 -6.84 12.70 0.39
CA SER A 174 -6.67 11.78 -0.74
C SER A 174 -5.86 10.54 -0.40
N PHE A 175 -4.98 10.60 0.61
CA PHE A 175 -4.19 9.47 1.12
C PHE A 175 -3.44 9.90 2.41
N ILE A 176 -2.95 8.92 3.17
CA ILE A 176 -2.09 9.11 4.35
C ILE A 176 -0.62 9.06 3.89
N THR A 177 0.24 9.90 4.46
CA THR A 177 1.71 9.81 4.25
C THR A 177 2.39 9.38 5.54
N CYS A 178 3.21 8.33 5.47
CA CYS A 178 4.03 7.86 6.58
C CYS A 178 5.50 8.04 6.23
N LEU A 179 6.15 9.01 6.87
CA LEU A 179 7.60 9.17 6.77
C LEU A 179 8.25 8.21 7.78
N THR A 180 9.22 7.43 7.30
CA THR A 180 9.90 6.43 8.12
C THR A 180 11.40 6.42 7.84
N HIS A 181 12.19 6.07 8.86
CA HIS A 181 13.65 6.12 8.79
C HIS A 181 14.26 4.88 9.42
N ASP A 182 14.92 4.07 8.60
CA ASP A 182 15.73 2.96 9.11
C ASP A 182 17.08 3.51 9.59
N VAL A 183 17.37 3.28 10.87
CA VAL A 183 18.56 3.78 11.56
C VAL A 183 19.66 2.70 11.53
N ASP A 184 20.17 2.37 10.35
CA ASP A 184 21.27 1.39 10.22
C ASP A 184 22.59 1.91 10.80
N PHE A 185 22.78 3.22 10.69
CA PHE A 185 23.98 3.95 11.08
C PHE A 185 23.57 5.24 11.82
N ILE A 186 24.23 5.53 12.94
CA ILE A 186 24.05 6.80 13.68
C ILE A 186 25.32 7.65 13.58
N GLU A 187 26.48 7.03 13.79
CA GLU A 187 27.78 7.68 13.77
C GLU A 187 28.78 6.88 12.94
N LEU A 188 29.78 7.56 12.43
CA LEU A 188 30.92 6.96 11.76
C LEU A 188 31.95 6.44 12.77
N LYS A 189 32.14 7.14 13.90
CA LYS A 189 33.16 6.82 14.91
C LYS A 189 33.16 5.35 15.39
N PRO A 190 32.01 4.67 15.64
CA PRO A 190 32.00 3.27 16.06
C PRO A 190 32.56 2.28 15.03
N HIS A 191 32.61 2.66 13.75
CA HIS A 191 33.07 1.81 12.66
C HIS A 191 34.60 1.72 12.52
N LYS A 192 35.37 2.61 13.17
CA LYS A 192 36.84 2.64 13.06
C LYS A 192 37.27 2.59 11.57
N LEU A 193 38.26 1.78 11.19
CA LEU A 193 38.66 1.60 9.79
C LEU A 193 38.05 0.34 9.15
N ASP A 194 36.78 0.06 9.43
CA ASP A 194 36.07 -1.06 8.82
C ASP A 194 35.65 -0.78 7.35
N ARG A 195 34.98 -1.76 6.74
CA ARG A 195 34.49 -1.67 5.36
C ARG A 195 33.54 -0.48 5.13
N SER A 196 32.80 -0.03 6.13
CA SER A 196 31.86 1.09 6.01
C SER A 196 32.62 2.42 5.84
N VAL A 197 33.70 2.62 6.60
CA VAL A 197 34.54 3.82 6.50
C VAL A 197 35.42 3.81 5.26
N LEU A 198 36.02 2.67 4.93
CA LEU A 198 36.76 2.52 3.66
C LEU A 198 35.84 2.73 2.45
N GLY A 199 34.62 2.19 2.51
CA GLY A 199 33.60 2.39 1.50
C GLY A 199 33.15 3.85 1.38
N PHE A 200 32.97 4.54 2.51
CA PHE A 200 32.67 5.97 2.54
C PHE A 200 33.76 6.80 1.85
N ILE A 201 35.03 6.56 2.19
CA ILE A 201 36.18 7.26 1.58
C ILE A 201 36.23 6.98 0.08
N ALA A 202 36.17 5.71 -0.31
CA ALA A 202 36.25 5.31 -1.72
C ALA A 202 35.12 5.91 -2.56
N ARG A 203 33.88 5.95 -2.03
CA ARG A 203 32.73 6.53 -2.74
C ARG A 203 32.74 8.06 -2.70
N GLY A 204 33.14 8.67 -1.59
CA GLY A 204 33.20 10.12 -1.45
C GLY A 204 34.31 10.79 -2.27
N LEU A 205 35.40 10.07 -2.57
CA LEU A 205 36.47 10.53 -3.47
C LEU A 205 36.14 10.36 -4.96
N ASN A 206 35.12 9.59 -5.33
CA ASN A 206 34.80 9.31 -6.73
C ASN A 206 33.73 10.29 -7.27
N PRO A 207 34.09 11.31 -8.07
CA PRO A 207 33.15 12.32 -8.56
C PRO A 207 32.17 11.78 -9.62
N ILE A 208 32.43 10.60 -10.21
CA ILE A 208 31.65 10.03 -11.31
C ILE A 208 30.22 9.66 -10.85
N LYS A 209 30.02 9.40 -9.56
CA LYS A 209 28.70 9.08 -8.98
C LYS A 209 27.78 10.29 -8.77
N ALA A 210 28.24 11.51 -9.06
CA ALA A 210 27.40 12.71 -9.07
C ALA A 210 26.65 12.90 -10.40
N ARG A 211 26.85 12.01 -11.40
CA ARG A 211 26.17 12.06 -12.71
C ARG A 211 24.68 11.72 -12.53
N GLY A 212 23.82 12.69 -12.81
CA GLY A 212 22.35 12.55 -12.74
C GLY A 212 21.64 13.69 -12.01
N PHE A 213 22.38 14.60 -11.39
CA PHE A 213 21.90 15.83 -10.76
C PHE A 213 22.32 17.05 -11.59
N ASP A 214 21.69 18.21 -11.34
CA ASP A 214 22.15 19.51 -11.86
C ASP A 214 23.66 19.69 -11.56
N SER A 215 24.43 20.19 -12.53
CA SER A 215 25.88 20.32 -12.43
C SER A 215 26.32 21.15 -11.22
N LYS A 216 25.52 22.11 -10.76
CA LYS A 216 25.78 22.88 -9.53
C LYS A 216 25.60 22.05 -8.26
N ILE A 217 24.53 21.25 -8.19
CA ILE A 217 24.25 20.35 -7.05
C ILE A 217 25.33 19.26 -6.96
N ALA A 218 25.75 18.74 -8.13
CA ALA A 218 26.83 17.76 -8.23
C ALA A 218 28.14 18.27 -7.59
N TRP A 219 28.59 19.47 -7.94
CA TRP A 219 29.84 20.04 -7.39
C TRP A 219 29.74 20.35 -5.89
N LYS A 220 28.61 20.89 -5.42
CA LYS A 220 28.35 21.09 -3.99
C LYS A 220 28.47 19.78 -3.20
N ASN A 221 27.91 18.70 -3.73
CA ASN A 221 27.95 17.38 -3.08
C ASN A 221 29.36 16.77 -3.09
N VAL A 222 30.13 16.93 -4.17
CA VAL A 222 31.54 16.51 -4.22
C VAL A 222 32.36 17.24 -3.17
N LEU A 223 32.22 18.57 -3.06
CA LEU A 223 32.94 19.35 -2.05
C LEU A 223 32.53 18.94 -0.63
N ARG A 224 31.23 18.72 -0.38
CA ARG A 224 30.72 18.25 0.91
C ARG A 224 31.30 16.88 1.29
N ASN A 225 31.46 15.98 0.32
CA ASN A 225 32.08 14.67 0.54
C ASN A 225 33.55 14.79 0.92
N TRP A 226 34.32 15.59 0.16
CA TRP A 226 35.73 15.79 0.44
C TRP A 226 35.95 16.45 1.81
N LEU A 227 35.15 17.48 2.13
CA LEU A 227 35.21 18.11 3.44
C LEU A 227 34.92 17.12 4.58
N ALA A 228 33.89 16.28 4.43
CA ALA A 228 33.56 15.25 5.42
C ALA A 228 34.71 14.26 5.61
N ILE A 229 35.35 13.81 4.52
CA ILE A 229 36.54 12.94 4.58
C ILE A 229 37.71 13.63 5.29
N LEU A 230 37.99 14.90 4.96
CA LEU A 230 39.06 15.67 5.58
C LEU A 230 38.84 15.90 7.08
N THR A 231 37.58 15.91 7.54
CA THR A 231 37.27 16.03 8.97
C THR A 231 37.42 14.74 9.77
N LEU A 232 37.58 13.58 9.13
CA LEU A 232 37.63 12.27 9.81
C LEU A 232 38.65 12.19 10.95
N PRO A 233 39.92 12.66 10.80
CA PRO A 233 40.86 12.64 11.92
C PRO A 233 40.34 13.44 13.13
N GLY A 234 39.70 14.58 12.88
CA GLY A 234 39.07 15.40 13.91
C GLY A 234 37.88 14.71 14.59
N VAL A 235 37.07 13.94 13.84
CA VAL A 235 35.95 13.16 14.37
C VAL A 235 36.47 12.05 15.31
N TYR A 236 37.49 11.30 14.88
CA TYR A 236 38.10 10.26 15.72
C TYR A 236 38.78 10.80 16.97
N LEU A 237 39.33 12.02 16.90
CA LEU A 237 39.89 12.74 18.04
C LEU A 237 38.83 13.45 18.91
N GLY A 238 37.55 13.40 18.56
CA GLY A 238 36.46 14.09 19.27
C GLY A 238 36.48 15.62 19.16
N ARG A 239 37.20 16.17 18.19
CA ARG A 239 37.36 17.63 17.95
C ARG A 239 36.41 18.19 16.91
N LYS A 240 35.70 17.33 16.17
CA LYS A 240 34.73 17.69 15.13
C LYS A 240 33.47 16.86 15.30
N LYS A 241 32.31 17.44 14.99
CA LYS A 241 31.02 16.73 14.92
C LYS A 241 31.11 15.62 13.87
N ASP A 242 30.57 14.45 14.19
CA ASP A 242 30.50 13.33 13.24
C ASP A 242 29.57 13.69 12.07
N PRO A 243 30.03 13.60 10.81
CA PRO A 243 29.23 13.98 9.65
C PRO A 243 28.05 13.03 9.38
N TRP A 244 27.96 11.88 10.07
CA TRP A 244 26.81 10.97 9.98
C TRP A 244 25.76 11.23 11.07
N PHE A 245 26.14 11.93 12.13
CA PHE A 245 25.24 12.26 13.23
C PHE A 245 24.44 13.53 12.92
N ASP A 246 23.27 13.38 12.29
CA ASP A 246 22.41 14.51 11.93
C ASP A 246 20.92 14.16 11.96
N ILE A 247 20.50 13.35 12.94
CA ILE A 247 19.09 13.03 13.17
C ILE A 247 18.28 14.32 13.39
N ASP A 248 18.84 15.32 14.07
CA ASP A 248 18.26 16.65 14.29
C ASP A 248 17.72 17.30 13.00
N ARG A 249 18.37 17.03 11.85
CA ARG A 249 17.93 17.59 10.57
C ARG A 249 16.57 17.04 10.14
N TYR A 250 16.26 15.78 10.45
CA TYR A 250 14.92 15.23 10.21
C TYR A 250 13.91 15.90 11.12
N LEU A 251 14.20 16.09 12.41
CA LEU A 251 13.30 16.81 13.33
C LEU A 251 12.95 18.20 12.81
N ILE A 252 13.93 18.93 12.24
CA ILE A 252 13.69 20.25 11.65
C ILE A 252 12.80 20.14 10.39
N LEU A 253 13.14 19.23 9.46
CA LEU A 253 12.43 19.08 8.19
C LEU A 253 11.00 18.56 8.36
N GLU A 254 10.73 17.83 9.44
CA GLU A 254 9.50 17.07 9.69
C GLU A 254 8.78 17.50 10.97
N SER A 255 9.12 18.69 11.47
CA SER A 255 8.51 19.28 12.68
C SER A 255 7.00 19.45 12.60
N ASP A 256 6.43 19.54 11.39
CA ASP A 256 4.99 19.64 11.14
C ASP A 256 4.33 18.32 10.71
N THR A 257 5.11 17.24 10.54
CA THR A 257 4.60 15.97 10.00
C THR A 257 4.70 14.81 11.00
N HIS A 258 5.77 14.78 11.81
CA HIS A 258 6.20 13.65 12.62
C HIS A 258 6.45 12.36 11.80
N SER A 259 7.45 11.56 12.20
CA SER A 259 7.89 10.36 11.46
C SER A 259 8.22 9.20 12.39
N THR A 260 8.42 8.01 11.83
CA THR A 260 8.77 6.79 12.57
C THR A 260 10.22 6.41 12.33
N PHE A 261 11.02 6.31 13.40
CA PHE A 261 12.41 5.85 13.34
C PHE A 261 12.52 4.39 13.81
N TYR A 262 13.02 3.50 12.96
CA TYR A 262 13.28 2.11 13.32
C TYR A 262 14.76 1.92 13.69
N PHE A 263 15.02 1.55 14.95
CA PHE A 263 16.37 1.34 15.47
C PHE A 263 16.74 -0.14 15.55
N ILE A 264 17.95 -0.48 15.13
CA ILE A 264 18.49 -1.83 15.29
C ILE A 264 18.74 -2.05 16.79
N PRO A 265 18.07 -3.03 17.42
CA PRO A 265 18.05 -3.15 18.88
C PRO A 265 19.36 -3.67 19.47
N LEU A 266 20.14 -4.43 18.69
CA LEU A 266 21.31 -5.16 19.19
C LEU A 266 22.60 -4.77 18.44
N LYS A 267 23.62 -4.41 19.22
CA LYS A 267 24.96 -4.08 18.71
C LYS A 267 25.71 -5.33 18.27
N ASN A 268 26.40 -5.25 17.12
CA ASN A 268 27.27 -6.30 16.59
C ASN A 268 26.58 -7.65 16.31
N VAL A 269 25.25 -7.68 16.26
CA VAL A 269 24.47 -8.86 15.90
C VAL A 269 24.03 -8.72 14.45
N SER A 270 24.44 -9.65 13.58
CA SER A 270 24.03 -9.68 12.18
C SER A 270 22.80 -10.55 11.94
N GLY A 271 22.42 -11.42 12.87
CA GLY A 271 21.35 -12.39 12.69
C GLY A 271 21.73 -13.57 11.80
N SER A 272 20.72 -14.35 11.44
CA SER A 272 20.86 -15.55 10.61
C SER A 272 19.67 -15.73 9.69
N SER A 273 19.92 -16.26 8.48
CA SER A 273 18.87 -16.79 7.60
C SER A 273 18.87 -18.31 7.69
N GLY A 274 17.98 -18.84 8.53
CA GLY A 274 17.94 -20.26 8.86
C GLY A 274 19.23 -20.71 9.56
N ARG A 275 19.97 -21.65 8.95
CA ARG A 275 21.22 -22.19 9.54
C ARG A 275 22.47 -21.38 9.19
N LEU A 276 22.38 -20.42 8.29
CA LEU A 276 23.54 -19.64 7.83
C LEU A 276 23.59 -18.29 8.53
N PRO A 277 24.75 -17.89 9.07
CA PRO A 277 24.91 -16.57 9.65
C PRO A 277 24.85 -15.50 8.55
N GLU A 278 24.17 -14.40 8.84
CA GLU A 278 24.18 -13.24 7.96
C GLU A 278 25.56 -12.58 7.92
N PRO A 279 25.90 -11.85 6.84
CA PRO A 279 27.17 -11.17 6.75
C PRO A 279 27.39 -10.17 7.90
N LYS A 280 28.61 -10.15 8.45
CA LYS A 280 29.00 -9.28 9.57
C LYS A 280 28.80 -7.77 9.33
N TYR A 281 28.61 -7.35 8.08
CA TYR A 281 28.35 -5.95 7.73
C TYR A 281 26.86 -5.57 7.84
N ARG A 282 25.95 -6.54 8.06
CA ARG A 282 24.55 -6.30 8.45
C ARG A 282 24.44 -5.78 9.88
N ALA A 283 25.42 -6.07 10.73
CA ALA A 283 25.33 -5.69 12.13
C ALA A 283 25.50 -4.17 12.35
N ALA A 284 24.61 -3.58 13.13
CA ALA A 284 24.79 -2.23 13.64
C ALA A 284 26.03 -2.15 14.54
N ARG A 285 26.74 -1.01 14.51
CA ARG A 285 27.91 -0.76 15.38
C ARG A 285 27.62 0.13 16.59
N TYR A 286 26.40 0.64 16.68
CA TYR A 286 25.95 1.42 17.82
C TYR A 286 25.20 0.53 18.82
N ASP A 287 25.11 1.01 20.06
CA ASP A 287 24.32 0.40 21.13
C ASP A 287 23.19 1.36 21.47
N ILE A 288 21.94 0.90 21.43
CA ILE A 288 20.76 1.74 21.66
C ILE A 288 20.76 2.39 23.05
N SER A 289 21.39 1.77 24.04
CA SER A 289 21.48 2.32 25.41
C SER A 289 22.19 3.67 25.45
N ASN A 290 23.14 3.92 24.54
CA ASN A 290 23.83 5.20 24.42
C ASN A 290 22.97 6.30 23.78
N TYR A 291 21.83 5.94 23.21
CA TYR A 291 20.92 6.85 22.49
C TYR A 291 19.53 6.87 23.13
N ALA A 292 19.37 6.37 24.36
CA ALA A 292 18.09 6.38 25.07
C ALA A 292 17.51 7.80 25.19
N GLU A 293 18.32 8.79 25.57
CA GLU A 293 17.87 10.19 25.67
C GLU A 293 17.39 10.75 24.32
N LEU A 294 18.07 10.40 23.22
CA LEU A 294 17.68 10.79 21.87
C LEU A 294 16.34 10.16 21.49
N MET A 295 16.19 8.86 21.71
CA MET A 295 14.93 8.16 21.40
C MET A 295 13.78 8.69 22.25
N GLN A 296 14.01 8.97 23.54
CA GLN A 296 13.01 9.62 24.39
C GLN A 296 12.69 11.05 23.92
N CYS A 297 13.69 11.78 23.41
CA CYS A 297 13.48 13.10 22.80
C CYS A 297 12.57 13.00 21.58
N LEU A 298 12.84 12.06 20.66
CA LEU A 298 11.98 11.77 19.51
C LEU A 298 10.52 11.53 19.96
N CYS A 299 10.33 10.67 20.96
CA CYS A 299 9.01 10.38 21.50
C CYS A 299 8.31 11.62 22.08
N ARG A 300 9.04 12.48 22.82
CA ARG A 300 8.48 13.72 23.40
C ARG A 300 8.07 14.73 22.32
N GLU A 301 8.81 14.79 21.23
CA GLU A 301 8.53 15.64 20.07
C GLU A 301 7.47 15.04 19.12
N GLY A 302 6.78 13.95 19.53
CA GLY A 302 5.69 13.35 18.75
C GLY A 302 6.11 12.35 17.67
N PHE A 303 7.40 12.08 17.52
CA PHE A 303 7.92 11.04 16.63
C PHE A 303 7.72 9.64 17.24
N GLU A 304 7.66 8.63 16.38
CA GLU A 304 7.54 7.24 16.79
C GLU A 304 8.92 6.56 16.76
N VAL A 305 9.17 5.68 17.75
CA VAL A 305 10.35 4.82 17.79
C VAL A 305 9.90 3.36 17.67
N GLY A 306 10.38 2.68 16.63
CA GLY A 306 10.11 1.27 16.36
C GLY A 306 11.38 0.43 16.34
N VAL A 307 11.21 -0.88 16.18
CA VAL A 307 12.32 -1.84 16.06
C VAL A 307 12.71 -2.02 14.60
N HIS A 308 14.01 -1.94 14.31
CA HIS A 308 14.58 -2.43 13.06
C HIS A 308 15.10 -3.86 13.27
N GLY A 309 14.23 -4.84 13.02
CA GLY A 309 14.41 -6.20 13.50
C GLY A 309 15.57 -6.96 12.86
N ILE A 310 16.12 -7.94 13.58
CA ILE A 310 17.24 -8.76 13.12
C ILE A 310 16.78 -10.17 12.78
N ASP A 311 16.27 -10.90 13.78
CA ASP A 311 15.84 -12.30 13.68
C ASP A 311 14.34 -12.48 14.02
N ALA A 312 13.63 -11.42 14.41
CA ALA A 312 12.21 -11.46 14.79
C ALA A 312 11.29 -12.07 13.70
N TRP A 313 11.69 -12.04 12.43
CA TRP A 313 10.94 -12.56 11.29
C TRP A 313 10.80 -14.08 11.26
N HIS A 314 11.60 -14.83 12.02
CA HIS A 314 11.53 -16.31 12.08
C HIS A 314 11.62 -16.88 13.50
N ASP A 315 11.90 -16.04 14.50
CA ASP A 315 12.09 -16.45 15.88
C ASP A 315 11.39 -15.44 16.82
N SER A 316 10.25 -15.86 17.37
CA SER A 316 9.40 -15.00 18.21
C SER A 316 10.03 -14.67 19.57
N GLU A 317 10.86 -15.56 20.13
CA GLU A 317 11.57 -15.30 21.40
C GLU A 317 12.65 -14.23 21.20
N LYS A 318 13.43 -14.34 20.12
CA LYS A 318 14.35 -13.27 19.73
C LYS A 318 13.60 -11.98 19.42
N GLY A 319 12.46 -12.08 18.73
CA GLY A 319 11.60 -10.93 18.46
C GLY A 319 11.13 -10.22 19.73
N GLU A 320 10.74 -10.97 20.76
CA GLU A 320 10.35 -10.39 22.06
C GLU A 320 11.54 -9.69 22.75
N ASN A 321 12.74 -10.28 22.68
CA ASN A 321 13.95 -9.68 23.23
C ASN A 321 14.35 -8.38 22.50
N GLU A 322 14.28 -8.37 21.16
CA GLU A 322 14.47 -7.20 20.32
C GLU A 322 13.49 -6.08 20.68
N ARG A 323 12.20 -6.42 20.88
CA ARG A 323 11.16 -5.49 21.31
C ARG A 323 11.42 -4.92 22.70
N LYS A 324 11.80 -5.78 23.66
CA LYS A 324 12.11 -5.39 25.04
C LYS A 324 13.28 -4.41 25.11
N ALA A 325 14.29 -4.58 24.25
CA ALA A 325 15.46 -3.70 24.22
C ALA A 325 15.07 -2.25 23.88
N ILE A 326 14.20 -2.04 22.88
CA ILE A 326 13.67 -0.70 22.56
C ILE A 326 12.68 -0.23 23.62
N PHE A 327 11.79 -1.11 24.09
CA PHE A 327 10.83 -0.79 25.16
C PHE A 327 11.52 -0.19 26.40
N GLN A 328 12.61 -0.79 26.86
CA GLN A 328 13.36 -0.32 28.02
C GLN A 328 14.00 1.06 27.81
N ALA A 329 14.22 1.47 26.56
CA ALA A 329 14.84 2.76 26.25
C ALA A 329 13.83 3.91 26.16
N VAL A 330 12.60 3.66 25.67
CA VAL A 330 11.58 4.71 25.44
C VAL A 330 10.32 4.59 26.30
N GLU A 331 10.15 3.49 27.05
CA GLU A 331 8.99 3.19 27.91
C GLU A 331 7.63 3.22 27.16
N GLN A 332 7.63 3.00 25.84
CA GLN A 332 6.41 2.96 25.03
C GLN A 332 5.90 1.53 24.83
N ASN A 333 4.65 1.25 25.23
CA ASN A 333 4.04 -0.08 25.07
C ASN A 333 3.70 -0.46 23.63
N HIS A 334 3.60 0.51 22.72
CA HIS A 334 3.11 0.34 21.35
C HIS A 334 4.28 0.40 20.36
N ILE A 335 4.93 -0.74 20.14
CA ILE A 335 6.14 -0.82 19.29
C ILE A 335 5.81 -1.56 18.00
N GLY A 336 6.01 -0.90 16.86
CA GLY A 336 6.03 -1.52 15.55
C GLY A 336 7.41 -2.00 15.13
N ILE A 337 7.47 -2.74 14.03
CA ILE A 337 8.71 -3.30 13.49
C ILE A 337 8.82 -3.11 11.98
N ARG A 338 10.06 -2.97 11.51
CA ARG A 338 10.46 -3.25 10.12
C ARG A 338 11.72 -4.09 10.15
N MET A 339 11.76 -5.18 9.40
CA MET A 339 12.91 -6.08 9.38
C MET A 339 14.09 -5.49 8.60
N HIS A 340 15.30 -5.56 9.15
CA HIS A 340 16.51 -5.12 8.48
C HIS A 340 16.80 -5.94 7.22
N TRP A 341 16.97 -5.24 6.09
CA TRP A 341 17.01 -5.76 4.71
C TRP A 341 15.70 -6.36 4.20
N LEU A 342 14.58 -6.04 4.85
CA LEU A 342 13.25 -6.53 4.52
C LEU A 342 13.14 -8.07 4.54
N HIS A 343 13.88 -8.73 5.44
CA HIS A 343 13.76 -10.18 5.61
C HIS A 343 12.33 -10.55 6.01
N PHE A 344 11.75 -11.47 5.26
CA PHE A 344 10.37 -11.90 5.43
C PHE A 344 10.23 -13.33 4.89
N ALA A 345 9.43 -14.13 5.58
CA ALA A 345 9.04 -15.47 5.18
C ALA A 345 7.55 -15.70 5.49
N ASP A 346 7.00 -16.83 5.06
CA ASP A 346 5.58 -17.14 5.22
C ASP A 346 5.18 -17.18 6.71
N GLU A 347 6.10 -17.56 7.60
CA GLU A 347 5.93 -17.60 9.05
C GLU A 347 6.10 -16.24 9.76
N SER A 348 6.63 -15.22 9.09
CA SER A 348 6.96 -13.93 9.72
C SER A 348 5.76 -13.24 10.38
N PRO A 349 4.57 -13.17 9.75
CA PRO A 349 3.42 -12.53 10.38
C PRO A 349 3.03 -13.15 11.73
N ASP A 350 3.16 -14.47 11.86
CA ASP A 350 2.86 -15.19 13.10
C ASP A 350 3.97 -15.02 14.14
N ALA A 351 5.24 -15.11 13.73
CA ALA A 351 6.39 -14.89 14.62
C ALA A 351 6.37 -13.48 15.24
N LEU A 352 6.12 -12.46 14.42
CA LEU A 352 6.05 -11.06 14.85
C LEU A 352 4.83 -10.80 15.76
N LYS A 353 3.69 -11.42 15.47
CA LYS A 353 2.51 -11.35 16.34
C LYS A 353 2.79 -11.99 17.70
N GLN A 354 3.42 -13.16 17.73
CA GLN A 354 3.81 -13.84 18.97
C GLN A 354 4.81 -13.03 19.80
N ALA A 355 5.72 -12.31 19.14
CA ALA A 355 6.64 -11.37 19.78
C ALA A 355 5.96 -10.08 20.31
N GLN A 356 4.64 -9.95 20.13
CA GLN A 356 3.81 -8.85 20.62
C GLN A 356 4.14 -7.49 20.00
N TYR A 357 4.56 -7.47 18.74
CA TYR A 357 4.59 -6.23 17.96
C TYR A 357 3.16 -5.74 17.69
N LEU A 358 3.01 -4.43 17.44
CA LEU A 358 1.71 -3.84 17.10
C LEU A 358 1.39 -3.92 15.61
N TYR A 359 2.42 -3.78 14.78
CA TYR A 359 2.33 -3.85 13.32
C TYR A 359 3.70 -4.18 12.72
N ASP A 360 3.70 -4.67 11.49
CA ASP A 360 4.88 -4.86 10.64
C ASP A 360 4.83 -3.87 9.47
N SER A 361 5.99 -3.37 9.04
CA SER A 361 6.16 -2.50 7.87
C SER A 361 7.30 -2.99 6.97
N THR A 362 7.39 -4.31 6.80
CA THR A 362 8.49 -5.00 6.11
C THR A 362 8.18 -5.27 4.64
N ARG A 363 6.92 -5.48 4.26
CA ARG A 363 6.54 -5.87 2.89
C ARG A 363 6.78 -4.70 1.94
N GLY A 364 7.88 -4.77 1.21
CA GLY A 364 8.32 -3.81 0.20
C GLY A 364 9.30 -4.45 -0.79
N TYR A 365 10.05 -3.62 -1.52
CA TYR A 365 11.09 -4.07 -2.43
C TYR A 365 12.46 -3.51 -2.03
N ASN A 366 13.49 -4.33 -2.14
CA ASN A 366 14.87 -3.88 -1.99
C ASN A 366 15.42 -3.20 -3.26
N ASP A 367 14.83 -3.49 -4.42
CA ASP A 367 15.34 -3.16 -5.76
C ASP A 367 14.32 -2.45 -6.67
N ALA A 368 13.14 -2.13 -6.15
CA ALA A 368 12.11 -1.35 -6.84
C ALA A 368 11.36 -0.42 -5.87
N ILE A 369 10.46 0.41 -6.42
CA ILE A 369 9.49 1.20 -5.65
C ILE A 369 8.09 0.96 -6.19
N GLY A 370 7.10 0.97 -5.30
CA GLY A 370 5.70 0.79 -5.63
C GLY A 370 4.99 -0.21 -4.70
N PHE A 371 3.99 -0.90 -5.22
CA PHE A 371 2.99 -1.65 -4.46
C PHE A 371 3.33 -3.14 -4.43
N CYS A 372 4.21 -3.56 -3.52
CA CYS A 372 4.62 -4.97 -3.38
C CYS A 372 3.43 -5.92 -3.16
N CYS A 373 2.46 -5.49 -2.37
CA CYS A 373 1.24 -6.26 -2.10
C CYS A 373 0.06 -5.88 -3.02
N GLY A 374 0.32 -5.16 -4.12
CA GLY A 374 -0.71 -4.64 -5.03
C GLY A 374 -1.60 -3.54 -4.43
N THR A 375 -1.35 -3.11 -3.20
CA THR A 375 -2.06 -2.03 -2.49
C THR A 375 -1.11 -1.28 -1.56
N ALA A 376 -1.49 -0.07 -1.17
CA ALA A 376 -0.87 0.71 -0.09
C ALA A 376 -1.73 0.76 1.18
N GLN A 377 -2.82 -0.01 1.23
CA GLN A 377 -3.66 -0.11 2.42
C GLN A 377 -3.02 -1.02 3.47
N VAL A 378 -3.26 -0.73 4.75
CA VAL A 378 -2.89 -1.64 5.84
C VAL A 378 -3.76 -2.88 5.77
N PHE A 379 -3.14 -4.05 5.75
CA PHE A 379 -3.82 -5.33 5.59
C PHE A 379 -3.49 -6.32 6.70
N GLN A 380 -4.33 -7.34 6.87
CA GLN A 380 -4.10 -8.44 7.81
C GLN A 380 -4.33 -9.77 7.10
N PHE A 381 -3.27 -10.57 6.96
CA PHE A 381 -3.40 -11.91 6.41
C PHE A 381 -3.77 -12.91 7.51
N SER A 382 -4.90 -13.61 7.40
CA SER A 382 -5.27 -14.74 8.28
C SER A 382 -5.21 -14.45 9.80
N ASN A 383 -5.71 -13.29 10.24
CA ASN A 383 -5.62 -12.80 11.64
C ASN A 383 -4.17 -12.57 12.15
N ALA A 384 -3.18 -12.49 11.28
CA ALA A 384 -1.82 -12.18 11.64
C ALA A 384 -1.66 -10.70 12.04
N LEU A 385 -0.42 -10.30 12.30
CA LEU A 385 -0.07 -8.91 12.60
C LEU A 385 -0.48 -7.97 11.44
N PRO A 386 -1.01 -6.76 11.71
CA PRO A 386 -1.27 -5.79 10.65
C PRO A 386 0.02 -5.42 9.93
N GLU A 387 -0.04 -5.43 8.60
CA GLU A 387 1.05 -5.06 7.70
C GLU A 387 0.78 -3.67 7.11
N LEU A 388 1.75 -2.75 7.25
CA LEU A 388 1.82 -1.45 6.60
C LEU A 388 2.87 -1.52 5.46
N PRO A 389 2.44 -1.70 4.20
CA PRO A 389 3.37 -1.90 3.08
C PRO A 389 4.35 -0.72 2.91
N LEU A 390 5.61 -1.04 2.62
CA LEU A 390 6.63 -0.07 2.23
C LEU A 390 6.53 0.22 0.72
N VAL A 391 6.35 1.50 0.37
CA VAL A 391 6.08 1.91 -1.02
C VAL A 391 7.32 2.53 -1.70
N ILE A 392 8.02 3.44 -1.01
CA ILE A 392 9.19 4.12 -1.56
C ILE A 392 10.38 3.93 -0.62
N MET A 393 11.52 3.52 -1.16
CA MET A 393 12.78 3.46 -0.42
C MET A 393 13.89 4.14 -1.22
N ASP A 394 14.63 5.02 -0.56
CA ASP A 394 15.76 5.77 -1.14
C ASP A 394 16.87 4.89 -1.74
N THR A 395 17.27 3.82 -1.05
CA THR A 395 18.31 2.91 -1.53
C THR A 395 17.85 2.16 -2.78
N ALA A 396 16.58 1.76 -2.86
CA ALA A 396 16.00 1.17 -4.06
C ALA A 396 16.04 2.16 -5.25
N LEU A 397 15.71 3.44 -5.02
CA LEU A 397 15.75 4.49 -6.05
C LEU A 397 17.15 4.71 -6.63
N PHE A 398 18.16 4.83 -5.77
CA PHE A 398 19.44 5.44 -6.16
C PHE A 398 20.65 4.53 -6.16
N TYR A 399 20.60 3.38 -5.49
CA TYR A 399 21.75 2.48 -5.53
C TYR A 399 21.97 1.91 -6.94
N PRO A 400 23.22 1.92 -7.46
CA PRO A 400 23.50 1.48 -8.83
C PRO A 400 23.19 0.01 -9.12
N ASP A 401 23.23 -0.85 -8.12
CA ASP A 401 22.87 -2.27 -8.17
C ASP A 401 21.37 -2.53 -7.92
N ARG A 402 20.59 -1.45 -7.79
CA ARG A 402 19.12 -1.43 -7.69
C ARG A 402 18.56 -0.73 -8.92
N MET A 403 17.68 0.26 -8.76
CA MET A 403 17.15 1.01 -9.91
C MET A 403 18.15 2.01 -10.50
N GLY A 404 19.12 2.50 -9.70
CA GLY A 404 20.17 3.42 -10.16
C GLY A 404 19.66 4.68 -10.86
N LEU A 405 18.48 5.19 -10.46
CA LEU A 405 17.78 6.22 -11.23
C LEU A 405 18.46 7.58 -11.11
N PRO A 406 18.59 8.33 -12.22
CA PRO A 406 18.92 9.74 -12.15
C PRO A 406 17.74 10.54 -11.56
N TRP A 407 18.02 11.74 -11.04
CA TRP A 407 17.05 12.60 -10.33
C TRP A 407 15.70 12.71 -11.05
N ASN A 408 15.70 13.09 -12.32
CA ASN A 408 14.46 13.35 -13.07
C ASN A 408 13.61 12.08 -13.26
N SER A 409 14.26 10.92 -13.45
CA SER A 409 13.56 9.64 -13.58
C SER A 409 13.02 9.17 -12.23
N ALA A 410 13.79 9.32 -11.15
CA ALA A 410 13.35 9.02 -9.80
C ALA A 410 12.13 9.87 -9.41
N LEU A 411 12.19 11.18 -9.63
CA LEU A 411 11.07 12.08 -9.31
C LEU A 411 9.83 11.78 -10.15
N ARG A 412 9.98 11.41 -11.43
CA ARG A 412 8.87 10.98 -12.28
C ARG A 412 8.21 9.72 -11.72
N LYS A 413 8.99 8.72 -11.31
CA LYS A 413 8.49 7.48 -10.70
C LYS A 413 7.77 7.75 -9.38
N CYS A 414 8.30 8.60 -8.51
CA CYS A 414 7.61 9.02 -7.29
C CYS A 414 6.27 9.72 -7.60
N LYS A 415 6.23 10.60 -8.61
CA LYS A 415 4.97 11.26 -9.05
C LYS A 415 3.95 10.28 -9.62
N GLU A 416 4.38 9.24 -10.33
CA GLU A 416 3.50 8.15 -10.78
C GLU A 416 2.86 7.40 -9.59
N ILE A 417 3.63 7.13 -8.53
CA ILE A 417 3.13 6.54 -7.29
C ILE A 417 2.14 7.49 -6.60
N ILE A 418 2.50 8.76 -6.40
CA ILE A 418 1.61 9.77 -5.80
C ILE A 418 0.29 9.89 -6.58
N SER A 419 0.34 9.79 -7.91
CA SER A 419 -0.88 9.77 -8.73
C SER A 419 -1.75 8.54 -8.51
N ASN A 420 -1.16 7.37 -8.19
CA ASN A 420 -1.92 6.19 -7.79
C ASN A 420 -2.50 6.37 -6.38
N MET A 421 -1.73 6.91 -5.44
CA MET A 421 -2.21 7.23 -4.08
C MET A 421 -3.42 8.16 -4.12
N ARG A 422 -3.38 9.22 -4.94
CA ARG A 422 -4.53 10.14 -5.13
C ARG A 422 -5.78 9.43 -5.65
N ARG A 423 -5.61 8.37 -6.45
CA ARG A 423 -6.73 7.65 -7.07
C ARG A 423 -7.32 6.58 -6.16
N TYR A 424 -6.49 5.87 -5.40
CA TYR A 424 -6.90 4.67 -4.67
C TYR A 424 -6.86 4.81 -3.16
N GLY A 425 -6.22 5.85 -2.62
CA GLY A 425 -6.02 6.02 -1.19
C GLY A 425 -4.93 5.12 -0.63
N GLY A 426 -4.98 4.82 0.67
CA GLY A 426 -3.94 4.06 1.35
C GLY A 426 -2.95 4.93 2.13
N ALA A 427 -1.90 4.29 2.63
CA ALA A 427 -0.77 4.92 3.31
C ALA A 427 0.49 4.86 2.43
N LEU A 428 0.97 6.03 2.01
CA LEU A 428 2.22 6.20 1.30
C LEU A 428 3.38 6.12 2.31
N THR A 429 3.91 4.91 2.50
CA THR A 429 5.07 4.68 3.38
C THR A 429 6.37 4.94 2.63
N ILE A 430 7.18 5.84 3.17
CA ILE A 430 8.47 6.25 2.60
C ILE A 430 9.56 5.90 3.61
N ASN A 431 10.54 5.10 3.20
CA ASN A 431 11.75 4.84 3.95
C ASN A 431 12.89 5.71 3.43
N TRP A 432 13.36 6.63 4.27
CA TRP A 432 14.55 7.43 4.02
C TRP A 432 15.57 7.17 5.13
N HIS A 433 16.62 6.41 4.83
CA HIS A 433 17.59 6.03 5.85
C HIS A 433 18.27 7.27 6.43
N THR A 434 18.61 7.27 7.72
CA THR A 434 19.25 8.42 8.39
C THR A 434 20.50 8.92 7.65
N ARG A 435 21.31 7.97 7.15
CA ARG A 435 22.52 8.23 6.36
C ARG A 435 22.26 8.91 5.00
N SER A 436 21.04 8.92 4.47
CA SER A 436 20.77 9.38 3.11
C SER A 436 20.87 10.89 2.92
N LEU A 437 20.62 11.68 3.97
CA LEU A 437 20.90 13.11 3.92
C LEU A 437 22.41 13.41 3.99
N MET A 438 23.20 12.43 4.45
CA MET A 438 24.59 12.60 4.86
C MET A 438 25.56 12.31 3.73
N PRO A 439 26.78 12.86 3.80
CA PRO A 439 27.89 12.43 2.95
C PRO A 439 28.13 10.94 3.18
N GLU A 440 28.28 10.13 2.15
CA GLU A 440 28.51 10.47 0.75
C GLU A 440 27.24 10.45 -0.13
N ARG A 441 26.09 10.03 0.42
CA ARG A 441 24.84 9.85 -0.32
C ARG A 441 24.30 11.19 -0.82
N ASN A 442 24.20 12.18 0.06
CA ASN A 442 23.70 13.54 -0.26
C ASN A 442 22.34 13.58 -0.98
N TRP A 443 21.42 12.68 -0.64
CA TRP A 443 20.08 12.64 -1.24
C TRP A 443 19.07 13.59 -0.57
N GLY A 444 19.54 14.49 0.31
CA GLY A 444 18.66 15.41 1.03
C GLY A 444 17.95 16.43 0.15
N ASP A 445 18.60 16.91 -0.92
CA ASP A 445 17.92 17.80 -1.87
C ASP A 445 16.76 17.08 -2.56
N PHE A 446 16.92 15.79 -2.90
CA PHE A 446 15.84 15.00 -3.49
C PHE A 446 14.73 14.77 -2.48
N TYR A 447 15.09 14.44 -1.24
CA TYR A 447 14.12 14.24 -0.17
C TYR A 447 13.22 15.47 0.00
N MET A 448 13.80 16.67 0.05
CA MET A 448 13.05 17.93 0.12
C MET A 448 12.15 18.13 -1.12
N ALA A 449 12.63 17.79 -2.33
CA ALA A 449 11.81 17.89 -3.54
C ALA A 449 10.64 16.89 -3.54
N LEU A 450 10.85 15.67 -3.02
CA LEU A 450 9.81 14.66 -2.85
C LEU A 450 8.77 15.12 -1.80
N LEU A 451 9.22 15.58 -0.63
CA LEU A 451 8.36 16.13 0.40
C LEU A 451 7.54 17.32 -0.12
N GLY A 452 8.16 18.22 -0.89
CA GLY A 452 7.46 19.32 -1.54
C GLY A 452 6.37 18.83 -2.50
N ALA A 453 6.65 17.80 -3.30
CA ALA A 453 5.65 17.21 -4.19
C ALA A 453 4.49 16.56 -3.43
N ILE A 454 4.75 15.94 -2.27
CA ILE A 454 3.73 15.31 -1.43
C ILE A 454 2.89 16.37 -0.69
N LYS A 455 3.52 17.41 -0.14
CA LYS A 455 2.83 18.53 0.55
C LYS A 455 1.92 19.33 -0.38
N CYS A 456 2.11 19.24 -1.71
CA CYS A 456 1.17 19.81 -2.69
C CYS A 456 -0.13 18.99 -2.86
N GLU A 457 -0.20 17.78 -2.31
CA GLU A 457 -1.40 16.94 -2.35
C GLU A 457 -2.27 17.14 -1.10
N LYS A 458 -3.53 16.75 -1.17
CA LYS A 458 -4.41 16.68 0.02
C LYS A 458 -4.08 15.45 0.87
N THR A 459 -2.89 15.38 1.44
CA THR A 459 -2.48 14.28 2.33
C THR A 459 -2.57 14.67 3.80
N ILE A 460 -2.54 13.68 4.68
CA ILE A 460 -2.32 13.84 6.12
C ILE A 460 -1.09 13.04 6.50
N PHE A 461 -0.20 13.65 7.26
CA PHE A 461 0.99 12.99 7.78
C PHE A 461 0.66 12.27 9.09
N MET A 462 1.14 11.05 9.20
CA MET A 462 0.95 10.20 10.37
C MET A 462 2.24 9.41 10.60
N THR A 463 2.52 9.10 11.86
CA THR A 463 3.46 8.02 12.17
C THR A 463 2.87 6.69 11.70
N ALA A 464 3.70 5.67 11.51
CA ALA A 464 3.26 4.34 11.11
C ALA A 464 2.22 3.74 12.09
N CYS A 465 2.43 3.89 13.40
CA CYS A 465 1.47 3.47 14.42
C CYS A 465 0.11 4.19 14.30
N GLN A 466 0.12 5.50 14.06
CA GLN A 466 -1.11 6.28 13.86
C GLN A 466 -1.87 5.82 12.61
N ALA A 467 -1.16 5.59 11.50
CA ALA A 467 -1.77 5.10 10.26
C ALA A 467 -2.39 3.70 10.45
N VAL A 468 -1.66 2.77 11.08
CA VAL A 468 -2.18 1.43 11.39
C VAL A 468 -3.38 1.50 12.33
N SER A 469 -3.32 2.35 13.36
CA SER A 469 -4.43 2.58 14.28
C SER A 469 -5.66 3.14 13.55
N TRP A 470 -5.47 4.05 12.60
CA TRP A 470 -6.55 4.58 11.77
C TRP A 470 -7.20 3.48 10.91
N PHE A 471 -6.40 2.64 10.25
CA PHE A 471 -6.92 1.49 9.50
C PHE A 471 -7.62 0.46 10.40
N ALA A 472 -7.14 0.27 11.63
CA ALA A 472 -7.82 -0.58 12.62
C ALA A 472 -9.20 0.01 13.01
N LYS A 473 -9.30 1.33 13.23
CA LYS A 473 -10.59 2.01 13.43
C LYS A 473 -11.52 1.81 12.23
N ARG A 474 -11.01 1.97 11.00
CA ARG A 474 -11.77 1.73 9.77
C ARG A 474 -12.32 0.30 9.69
N ARG A 475 -11.51 -0.71 10.03
CA ARG A 475 -11.94 -2.13 10.05
C ARG A 475 -13.03 -2.41 11.07
N GLN A 476 -12.96 -1.74 12.23
CA GLN A 476 -13.96 -1.88 13.30
C GLN A 476 -15.32 -1.28 12.97
N ALA A 477 -15.42 -0.38 11.98
CA ALA A 477 -16.69 0.16 11.52
C ALA A 477 -17.44 -0.87 10.67
N LEU A 478 -18.55 -1.39 11.18
CA LEU A 478 -19.33 -2.45 10.54
C LEU A 478 -20.70 -1.91 10.11
N PHE A 479 -21.11 -2.25 8.89
CA PHE A 479 -22.48 -2.04 8.43
C PHE A 479 -23.40 -3.05 9.12
N GLU A 480 -24.41 -2.56 9.86
CA GLU A 480 -25.39 -3.41 10.53
C GLU A 480 -26.64 -3.61 9.67
N ASP A 481 -27.17 -2.53 9.11
CA ASP A 481 -28.32 -2.55 8.23
C ASP A 481 -28.27 -1.37 7.25
N ILE A 482 -28.90 -1.54 6.10
CA ILE A 482 -29.04 -0.49 5.08
C ILE A 482 -30.43 -0.59 4.48
N GLN A 483 -31.20 0.49 4.64
CA GLN A 483 -32.57 0.56 4.15
C GLN A 483 -32.67 1.62 3.05
N PHE A 484 -33.15 1.17 1.90
CA PHE A 484 -33.48 2.04 0.77
C PHE A 484 -34.97 2.30 0.76
N SER A 485 -35.33 3.56 0.57
CA SER A 485 -36.67 4.00 0.23
C SER A 485 -36.60 4.92 -0.98
N ASP A 486 -37.76 5.25 -1.54
CA ASP A 486 -37.85 6.12 -2.73
C ASP A 486 -37.24 7.51 -2.52
N ASN A 487 -37.12 7.97 -1.26
CA ASN A 487 -36.66 9.33 -0.94
C ASN A 487 -35.39 9.39 -0.08
N HIS A 488 -35.05 8.32 0.64
CA HIS A 488 -33.91 8.33 1.56
C HIS A 488 -33.19 6.98 1.65
N VAL A 489 -31.89 7.06 1.94
CA VAL A 489 -31.06 5.93 2.37
C VAL A 489 -30.79 6.07 3.86
N LYS A 490 -31.11 5.03 4.63
CA LYS A 490 -30.72 4.93 6.04
C LYS A 490 -29.63 3.88 6.19
N ILE A 491 -28.55 4.26 6.87
CA ILE A 491 -27.37 3.43 7.07
C ILE A 491 -27.13 3.30 8.57
N TRP A 492 -27.11 2.08 9.06
CA TRP A 492 -26.70 1.75 10.42
C TRP A 492 -25.26 1.27 10.42
N LEU A 493 -24.43 1.98 11.18
CA LEU A 493 -23.04 1.62 11.41
C LEU A 493 -22.80 1.40 12.90
N ARG A 494 -22.01 0.37 13.20
CA ARG A 494 -21.44 0.19 14.53
C ARG A 494 -19.93 0.32 14.47
N SER A 495 -19.39 1.25 15.25
CA SER A 495 -17.97 1.31 15.57
C SER A 495 -17.75 1.12 17.07
N LYS A 496 -16.71 0.36 17.42
CA LYS A 496 -16.21 0.26 18.81
C LYS A 496 -15.26 1.39 19.19
N SER A 497 -14.76 2.14 18.22
CA SER A 497 -13.81 3.23 18.42
C SER A 497 -14.51 4.58 18.45
N HIS A 498 -13.98 5.51 19.27
CA HIS A 498 -14.38 6.92 19.21
C HIS A 498 -14.07 7.51 17.82
N PHE A 499 -15.02 8.30 17.30
CA PHE A 499 -14.89 9.00 16.02
C PHE A 499 -14.12 10.31 16.21
N ASP A 500 -12.85 10.17 16.59
CA ASP A 500 -11.93 11.30 16.72
C ASP A 500 -11.25 11.60 15.38
N ASP A 501 -10.74 12.83 15.26
CA ASP A 501 -9.98 13.28 14.09
C ASP A 501 -8.66 12.48 13.95
N PRO A 502 -8.30 11.97 12.76
CA PRO A 502 -9.02 12.15 11.50
C PRO A 502 -10.11 11.10 11.25
N SER A 503 -11.33 11.60 11.04
CA SER A 503 -12.54 10.79 10.99
C SER A 503 -12.61 9.91 9.73
N ILE A 504 -13.19 8.72 9.88
CA ILE A 504 -13.66 7.89 8.76
C ILE A 504 -14.96 8.47 8.19
N PHE A 505 -15.28 8.13 6.95
CA PHE A 505 -16.51 8.59 6.28
C PHE A 505 -17.11 7.50 5.39
N ILE A 506 -18.41 7.62 5.13
CA ILE A 506 -19.11 6.78 4.15
C ILE A 506 -19.07 7.48 2.80
N ARG A 507 -18.79 6.71 1.75
CA ARG A 507 -19.03 7.13 0.36
C ARG A 507 -20.20 6.37 -0.22
N ILE A 508 -21.18 7.12 -0.71
CA ILE A 508 -22.38 6.59 -1.37
C ILE A 508 -22.26 6.84 -2.86
N TYR A 509 -22.49 5.80 -3.66
CA TYR A 509 -22.59 5.88 -5.11
C TYR A 509 -24.01 5.55 -5.56
N LEU A 510 -24.68 6.52 -6.18
CA LEU A 510 -25.99 6.34 -6.80
C LEU A 510 -25.87 6.24 -8.32
N PRO A 511 -26.36 5.15 -8.95
CA PRO A 511 -26.44 5.09 -10.40
C PRO A 511 -27.52 6.08 -10.89
N ILE A 512 -27.17 6.93 -11.86
CA ILE A 512 -28.12 7.79 -12.57
C ILE A 512 -28.60 7.01 -13.78
N ILE A 513 -29.86 6.58 -13.75
CA ILE A 513 -30.48 5.88 -14.88
C ILE A 513 -30.86 6.94 -15.91
N ASN A 514 -30.14 6.98 -17.03
CA ASN A 514 -30.48 7.87 -18.14
C ASN A 514 -31.36 7.10 -19.14
N PRO A 515 -32.67 7.41 -19.26
CA PRO A 515 -33.61 6.61 -20.07
C PRO A 515 -33.37 6.71 -21.59
N SER A 516 -32.38 7.49 -22.05
CA SER A 516 -32.20 7.90 -23.45
C SER A 516 -30.89 7.40 -24.09
N SER A 517 -30.39 6.20 -23.75
CA SER A 517 -29.21 5.63 -24.44
C SER A 517 -29.63 4.71 -25.60
N PRO A 518 -29.29 5.03 -26.87
CA PRO A 518 -29.71 4.25 -28.04
C PRO A 518 -29.06 2.86 -28.16
N ASP A 519 -27.98 2.59 -27.42
CA ASP A 519 -27.10 1.45 -27.71
C ASP A 519 -27.21 0.30 -26.69
N GLY A 520 -28.14 0.36 -25.72
CA GLY A 520 -28.24 -0.67 -24.66
C GLY A 520 -27.00 -0.77 -23.76
N ILE A 521 -26.01 0.11 -23.97
CA ILE A 521 -24.85 0.29 -23.11
C ILE A 521 -25.23 1.39 -22.12
N LEU A 522 -25.53 0.98 -20.88
CA LEU A 522 -25.73 1.85 -19.74
C LEU A 522 -24.52 2.80 -19.58
N HIS A 523 -24.61 4.00 -20.16
CA HIS A 523 -23.81 5.14 -19.74
C HIS A 523 -24.36 5.60 -18.39
N THR A 524 -24.05 4.86 -17.32
CA THR A 524 -24.38 5.32 -15.97
C THR A 524 -23.39 6.40 -15.55
N GLU A 525 -23.83 7.64 -15.70
CA GLU A 525 -23.39 8.68 -14.77
C GLU A 525 -23.77 8.23 -13.35
N HIS A 526 -22.97 8.59 -12.37
CA HIS A 526 -23.25 8.27 -10.98
C HIS A 526 -22.97 9.49 -10.11
N ALA A 527 -23.87 9.71 -9.17
CA ALA A 527 -23.65 10.70 -8.13
C ALA A 527 -22.83 10.09 -6.99
N VAL A 528 -21.97 10.91 -6.37
CA VAL A 528 -21.11 10.50 -5.26
C VAL A 528 -21.31 11.49 -4.11
N MET A 529 -21.54 10.98 -2.90
CA MET A 529 -21.62 11.78 -1.69
C MET A 529 -20.74 11.17 -0.60
N ASP A 530 -19.93 12.03 0.04
CA ASP A 530 -19.06 11.67 1.17
C ASP A 530 -19.64 12.23 2.46
N ILE A 531 -19.83 11.36 3.46
CA ILE A 531 -20.49 11.71 4.73
C ILE A 531 -19.59 11.30 5.90
N PRO A 532 -19.02 12.26 6.66
CA PRO A 532 -18.20 11.96 7.80
C PRO A 532 -19.01 11.23 8.87
N ILE A 533 -18.42 10.20 9.48
CA ILE A 533 -19.06 9.45 10.57
C ILE A 533 -18.69 10.14 11.88
N THR A 534 -19.68 10.68 12.58
CA THR A 534 -19.48 11.49 13.79
C THR A 534 -19.96 10.80 15.06
N ASP A 535 -20.92 9.87 14.95
CA ASP A 535 -21.42 9.05 16.03
C ASP A 535 -21.96 7.71 15.49
N ASN A 536 -22.42 6.84 16.41
CA ASN A 536 -23.06 5.56 16.08
C ASN A 536 -24.57 5.73 15.77
N LYS A 537 -25.06 6.96 15.50
CA LYS A 537 -26.47 7.12 15.13
C LYS A 537 -26.68 6.72 13.67
N PRO A 538 -27.90 6.29 13.31
CA PRO A 538 -28.23 6.01 11.93
C PRO A 538 -28.06 7.26 11.07
N ILE A 539 -27.35 7.11 9.95
CA ILE A 539 -27.17 8.18 8.98
C ILE A 539 -28.33 8.11 8.01
N CYS A 540 -29.13 9.18 7.93
CA CYS A 540 -30.26 9.29 7.00
C CYS A 540 -29.93 10.33 5.95
N VAL A 541 -29.91 9.92 4.68
CA VAL A 541 -29.50 10.77 3.55
C VAL A 541 -30.65 10.86 2.54
N PRO A 542 -31.21 12.05 2.30
CA PRO A 542 -32.17 12.25 1.22
C PRO A 542 -31.51 11.99 -0.15
N LEU A 543 -32.16 11.21 -1.02
CA LEU A 543 -31.64 10.92 -2.36
C LEU A 543 -31.51 12.20 -3.20
N SER A 544 -32.33 13.22 -2.93
CA SER A 544 -32.26 14.54 -3.56
C SER A 544 -31.00 15.34 -3.22
N GLU A 545 -30.32 15.03 -2.12
CA GLU A 545 -29.03 15.67 -1.77
C GLU A 545 -27.85 15.02 -2.49
N ILE A 546 -28.02 13.77 -2.93
CA ILE A 546 -26.98 13.05 -3.67
C ILE A 546 -27.12 13.31 -5.17
N LEU A 547 -28.34 13.27 -5.72
CA LEU A 547 -28.57 13.51 -7.14
C LEU A 547 -28.35 14.99 -7.50
N PRO A 548 -27.68 15.30 -8.63
CA PRO A 548 -27.57 16.69 -9.09
C PRO A 548 -28.98 17.27 -9.31
N ALA A 549 -29.19 18.51 -8.90
CA ALA A 549 -30.47 19.19 -9.07
C ALA A 549 -30.93 19.07 -10.52
N THR A 550 -32.06 18.37 -10.74
CA THR A 550 -32.67 18.30 -12.05
C THR A 550 -33.13 19.72 -12.40
N ASN A 551 -32.47 20.34 -13.38
CA ASN A 551 -33.00 21.54 -14.02
C ASN A 551 -34.33 21.16 -14.67
N ASN A 552 -35.43 21.35 -13.95
CA ASN A 552 -36.77 21.31 -14.50
C ASN A 552 -36.93 22.54 -15.40
N ASN A 553 -36.76 22.36 -16.70
CA ASN A 553 -37.28 23.25 -17.73
C ASN A 553 -38.32 22.51 -18.57
#